data_AF-A0A959BQM2-F1
#
_entry.id   AF-A0A959BQM2-F1
#
_cell.length_a   1.000
_cell.length_b   1.000
_cell.length_c   1.000
_cell.angle_alpha   90.00
_cell.angle_beta   90.00
_cell.angle_gamma   90.00
#
_symmetry.space_group_name_H-M   'P 1'
#
loop_
_entity.id
_entity.type
_entity.pdbx_description
1 polymer ?
#
loop_
_entity_poly.entity_id
_entity_poly.type
_entity_poly.pdbx_seq_one_letter_code
_entity_poly.pdbx_strand_id
1 'polypeptide(L)' 'MKIRFKDRLEAVEWIADYVENEGQFEVLREQLNFNYIYESTYFLNIEENIGEVVSLDTNSKERR' A
#
# COMPACT_ATOMS: atom_id res chain seq x y z
N MET A 1 -12.01 -1.17 9.15
CA MET A 1 -12.68 0.10 8.83
C MET A 1 -12.36 0.43 7.40
N LYS A 2 -13.38 0.71 6.58
CA LYS A 2 -13.16 1.10 5.18
C LYS A 2 -13.15 2.62 5.05
N ILE A 3 -12.09 3.18 4.48
CA ILE A 3 -12.00 4.60 4.13
C ILE A 3 -12.21 4.71 2.63
N ARG A 4 -13.10 5.59 2.18
CA ARG A 4 -13.42 5.81 0.76
C ARG A 4 -12.92 7.16 0.31
N PHE A 5 -12.53 7.24 -0.95
CA PHE A 5 -12.00 8.45 -1.58
C PHE A 5 -12.80 8.79 -2.83
N LYS A 6 -12.85 10.07 -3.15
CA LYS A 6 -13.50 10.60 -4.36
C LYS A 6 -12.73 10.19 -5.61
N ASP A 7 -11.40 10.27 -5.55
CA ASP A 7 -10.52 9.97 -6.66
C ASP A 7 -9.17 9.40 -6.18
N ARG A 8 -8.37 8.97 -7.15
CA ARG A 8 -7.07 8.35 -6.89
C ARG A 8 -6.08 9.32 -6.24
N LEU A 9 -6.15 10.61 -6.56
CA LEU A 9 -5.19 11.58 -6.04
C LEU A 9 -5.42 11.77 -4.54
N GLU A 10 -6.67 12.00 -4.14
CA GLU A 10 -7.06 12.12 -2.73
C GLU A 10 -6.65 10.88 -1.92
N ALA A 11 -6.85 9.68 -2.48
CA ALA A 11 -6.43 8.44 -1.83
C ALA A 11 -4.91 8.33 -1.65
N VAL A 12 -4.13 8.71 -2.66
CA VAL A 12 -2.66 8.63 -2.61
C VAL A 12 -2.08 9.67 -1.64
N GLU A 13 -2.61 10.88 -1.63
CA GLU A 13 -2.25 11.91 -0.66
C GLU A 13 -2.53 11.43 0.77
N TRP A 14 -3.71 10.86 1.00
CA TRP A 14 -4.05 10.30 2.31
C TRP A 14 -3.12 9.15 2.74
N ILE A 15 -2.77 8.24 1.82
CA ILE A 15 -1.83 7.14 2.12
C ILE A 15 -0.46 7.71 2.50
N ALA A 16 0.05 8.68 1.75
CA ALA A 16 1.35 9.30 2.01
C ALA A 16 1.42 9.96 3.40
N ASP A 17 0.32 10.59 3.84
CA ASP A 17 0.23 11.23 5.16
C ASP A 17 0.03 10.22 6.31
N TYR A 18 -0.55 9.04 6.02
CA TYR A 18 -0.90 8.04 7.02
C TYR A 18 0.23 7.06 7.36
N VAL A 19 1.07 6.71 6.39
CA VAL A 19 2.09 5.66 6.52
C VAL A 19 3.42 6.20 7.04
N GLU A 20 4.16 5.36 7.76
CA GLU A 20 5.46 5.72 8.34
C GLU A 20 6.62 5.41 7.40
N ASN A 21 6.41 4.50 6.44
CA ASN A 21 7.46 4.05 5.53
C ASN A 21 6.94 3.68 4.13
N GLU A 22 7.87 3.57 3.19
CA GLU A 22 7.61 3.28 1.77
C GLU A 22 6.98 1.90 1.56
N GLY A 23 7.33 0.89 2.38
CA GLY A 23 6.75 -0.44 2.28
C GLY A 23 5.25 -0.45 2.56
N GLN A 24 4.81 0.27 3.59
CA GLN A 24 3.39 0.45 3.91
C GLN A 24 2.66 1.24 2.82
N PHE A 25 3.30 2.27 2.26
CA PHE A 25 2.75 3.05 1.14
C PHE A 25 2.42 2.14 -0.04
N GLU A 26 3.37 1.30 -0.46
CA GLU A 26 3.18 0.41 -1.60
C GLU A 26 2.07 -0.63 -1.37
N VAL A 27 1.98 -1.19 -0.16
CA VAL A 27 0.91 -2.15 0.17
C VAL A 27 -0.47 -1.51 0.07
N LEU A 28 -0.64 -0.31 0.64
CA LEU A 28 -1.92 0.39 0.56
C LEU A 28 -2.21 0.90 -0.86
N ARG A 29 -1.20 1.33 -1.61
CA ARG A 29 -1.33 1.73 -3.02
C ARG A 29 -1.81 0.57 -3.89
N GLU A 30 -1.28 -0.63 -3.68
CA GLU A 30 -1.73 -1.83 -4.40
C GLU A 30 -3.13 -2.28 -3.95
N GLN A 31 -3.45 -2.20 -2.66
CA GLN A 31 -4.82 -2.46 -2.18
C GLN A 31 -5.83 -1.52 -2.83
N LEU A 32 -5.51 -0.22 -2.91
CA LEU A 32 -6.33 0.79 -3.58
C LEU A 32 -6.55 0.46 -5.06
N ASN A 33 -5.49 0.05 -5.74
CA ASN A 33 -5.53 -0.31 -7.16
C ASN A 33 -6.38 -1.56 -7.40
N PHE A 34 -6.21 -2.59 -6.57
CA PHE A 34 -7.01 -3.81 -6.58
C PHE A 34 -8.50 -3.48 -6.39
N ASN A 35 -8.83 -2.70 -5.36
CA ASN A 35 -10.21 -2.31 -5.07
C ASN A 35 -10.86 -1.56 -6.24
N TYR A 36 -10.10 -0.68 -6.90
CA TYR A 36 -10.61 -0.01 -8.09
C TYR A 36 -10.84 -0.96 -9.27
N ILE A 37 -9.93 -1.90 -9.52
CA ILE A 37 -10.07 -2.89 -10.61
C ILE A 37 -11.34 -3.75 -10.44
N TYR A 38 -11.61 -4.21 -9.22
CA TYR A 38 -12.69 -5.16 -8.96
C TYR A 38 -14.02 -4.52 -8.55
N GLU A 39 -13.99 -3.36 -7.90
CA GLU A 39 -15.19 -2.68 -7.38
C GLU A 39 -15.41 -1.28 -7.98
N SER A 40 -14.56 -0.83 -8.91
CA SER A 40 -14.62 0.51 -9.53
C SER A 40 -14.67 1.65 -8.50
N THR A 41 -14.12 1.42 -7.31
CA THR A 41 -14.20 2.33 -6.16
C THR A 41 -12.84 2.45 -5.47
N TYR A 42 -12.45 3.68 -5.15
CA TYR A 42 -11.24 3.96 -4.36
C TYR A 42 -11.56 3.84 -2.86
N PHE A 43 -11.13 2.73 -2.25
CA PHE A 43 -11.21 2.57 -0.80
C PHE A 43 -10.04 1.75 -0.25
N LEU A 44 -9.78 1.87 1.04
CA LEU A 44 -8.80 1.08 1.79
C LEU A 44 -9.48 0.35 2.94
N ASN A 45 -8.98 -0.83 3.31
CA ASN A 45 -9.41 -1.54 4.51
C ASN A 45 -8.24 -1.62 5.49
N ILE A 46 -8.27 -0.76 6.52
CA ILE A 46 -7.17 -0.57 7.47
C ILE A 46 -7.28 -1.43 8.75
N GLU A 47 -8.31 -2.28 8.85
CA GLU A 47 -8.41 -3.25 9.95
C GLU A 47 -7.59 -4.52 9.69
N GLU A 48 -7.27 -4.79 8.43
CA GLU A 48 -6.31 -5.82 8.08
C GLU A 48 -4.92 -5.26 8.38
N ASN A 49 -4.16 -5.97 9.21
CA ASN A 49 -2.82 -5.59 9.61
C ASN A 49 -2.01 -5.25 8.35
N ILE A 50 -1.55 -4.00 8.24
CA ILE A 50 -0.82 -3.51 7.06
C ILE A 50 0.53 -4.19 7.09
N GLY A 51 0.62 -5.36 6.45
CA GLY A 51 1.86 -6.10 6.31
C GLY A 51 2.93 -5.20 5.71
N GLU A 52 4.14 -5.26 6.23
CA GLU A 52 5.27 -4.51 5.68
C GLU A 52 5.96 -5.35 4.61
N VAL A 53 6.21 -4.77 3.44
CA VAL A 53 7.09 -5.39 2.44
C VAL A 53 8.53 -5.08 2.83
N VAL A 54 9.23 -6.07 3.36
CA VAL A 54 10.66 -5.96 3.65
C VAL A 54 11.45 -6.27 2.37
N SER A 55 12.24 -5.31 1.90
CA SER A 55 13.25 -5.57 0.87
C SER A 55 14.26 -6.58 1.41
N LEU A 56 14.27 -7.80 0.85
CA LEU A 56 15.33 -8.76 1.13
C LEU A 56 16.56 -8.35 0.31
N ASP A 57 17.36 -7.44 0.87
CA ASP A 57 18.63 -7.06 0.26
C ASP A 57 19.46 -8.32 0.06
N THR A 58 19.59 -8.71 -1.20
CA THR A 58 20.28 -9.93 -1.60
C THR A 58 21.78 -9.68 -1.51
N ASN A 59 22.32 -9.76 -0.29
CA ASN A 59 23.76 -9.85 -0.07
C ASN A 59 24.18 -11.30 -0.33
N SER A 60 24.00 -11.78 -1.58
CA SER A 60 24.70 -12.95 -2.09
C SER A 60 26.16 -12.57 -2.27
N LYS A 61 26.88 -12.47 -1.15
CA LYS A 61 28.34 -12.50 -1.14
C LYS A 61 28.76 -13.84 -1.73
N GLU A 62 29.28 -13.77 -2.95
CA GLU A 62 30.20 -14.75 -3.53
C GLU A 62 31.09 -15.34 -2.43
N ARG A 63 30.87 -16.62 -2.11
CA ARG A 63 31.91 -17.44 -1.50
C ARG A 63 32.49 -18.31 -2.58
N ARG A 64 33.71 -17.91 -2.95
CA ARG A 64 34.71 -18.57 -3.79
C ARG A 64 34.82 -20.07 -3.54
#